data_AF-A0AAE1NV61-F1
#
_entry.id   AF-A0AAE1NV61-F1
#
_cell.length_a   1.000
_cell.length_b   1.000
_cell.length_c   1.000
_cell.angle_alpha   90.00
_cell.angle_beta   90.00
_cell.angle_gamma   90.00
#
_symmetry.space_group_name_H-M   'P 1'
#
loop_
_entity.id
_entity.type
_entity.pdbx_description
1 polymer ?
#
loop_
_entity_poly.entity_id
_entity_poly.type
_entity_poly.pdbx_seq_one_letter_code
_entity_poly.pdbx_strand_id
1 'polypeptide(L)'
;MRSTRELCTAVRRGVTAIRQVTATRGTHVKSTNDGVQQTRNSVAGSRLVTRSSSGLAGSSSSTIQTTTDDVHNSIHSRPVSTHPDTRQVQSATSLSQWVDNEKKWLFPADSRFMKMFNVVKNGANGQGARITYKSKVPITPQMMETALHCLTRKANSFRTCLQYRGDELWVVELMKPDLDFKVLEGVTNVEQELMDLIVQPCQLFEGPLWSARMLLPQEGHQDTNDPYPYTCQLLVSLNHAIHDGVGLYWIIFWMLEMLDKILSGVQINDQPFGILHSGFEYRQEEDKIRKELLKDPLTLRRLLNEQAGKNTIPLIAEAFGLPEDENPVTIPLETEVISGQIMEQLVKKCKSVGVTQNSYVLAAYNVALVELIQEAGLDRDVYNITNIIPINTRRFVTESGFHLGCYSMPLHHTTSTPKDVKNNFWQYAKEIDNSVRGEMKNKKFLTDSVLDMMLQEEGHIIPNTQCDFPPLKYDYTFSNIYGAPMPSSAVGKNIKLDYFCNLNAIEKTSVGSISAMSSHGKEAHIKTCNSSRYMTEETASRWNKIIVRILLHEAM
;
A
#
# COMPACT_ATOMS: atom_id res chain seq x y z
N MET A 1 23.97 30.67 -26.48
CA MET A 1 23.88 29.24 -26.10
C MET A 1 25.27 28.75 -25.72
N ARG A 2 25.68 28.84 -24.44
CA ARG A 2 26.80 28.02 -23.93
C ARG A 2 26.20 26.70 -23.45
N SER A 3 26.82 25.59 -23.83
CA SER A 3 26.10 24.32 -23.95
C SER A 3 25.89 23.62 -22.60
N THR A 4 24.76 22.92 -22.48
CA THR A 4 24.39 21.98 -21.39
C THR A 4 25.54 21.04 -20.99
N ARG A 5 26.43 20.71 -21.94
CA ARG A 5 27.63 19.89 -21.78
C ARG A 5 28.59 20.39 -20.69
N GLU A 6 28.73 21.71 -20.51
CA GLU A 6 29.58 22.29 -19.46
C GLU A 6 28.97 22.07 -18.07
N LEU A 7 27.64 22.19 -17.96
CA LEU A 7 26.88 21.94 -16.73
C LEU A 7 26.99 20.47 -16.32
N CYS A 8 26.76 19.53 -17.25
CA CYS A 8 26.93 18.09 -17.01
C CYS A 8 28.36 17.73 -16.56
N THR A 9 29.38 18.41 -17.10
CA THR A 9 30.78 18.16 -16.72
C THR A 9 31.08 18.66 -15.30
N ALA A 10 30.52 19.80 -14.89
CA ALA A 10 30.66 20.32 -13.53
C ALA A 10 29.93 19.45 -12.48
N VAL A 11 28.74 18.92 -12.82
CA VAL A 11 27.97 18.02 -11.93
C VAL A 11 28.70 16.68 -11.74
N ARG A 12 29.20 16.06 -12.82
CA ARG A 12 29.99 14.81 -12.73
C ARG A 12 31.20 14.94 -11.79
N ARG A 13 31.91 16.09 -11.80
CA ARG A 13 33.04 16.33 -10.89
C ARG A 13 32.63 16.41 -9.41
N GLY A 14 31.47 16.98 -9.11
CA GLY A 14 30.93 17.05 -7.74
C GLY A 14 30.56 15.67 -7.17
N VAL A 15 29.92 14.82 -7.97
CA VAL A 15 29.48 13.48 -7.54
C VAL A 15 30.67 12.53 -7.27
N THR A 16 31.73 12.61 -8.08
CA THR A 16 32.95 11.81 -7.84
C THR A 16 33.64 12.16 -6.51
N ALA A 17 33.67 13.45 -6.15
CA ALA A 17 34.24 13.90 -4.88
C ALA A 17 33.44 13.35 -3.67
N ILE A 18 32.11 13.33 -3.75
CA ILE A 18 31.26 12.75 -2.70
C ILE A 18 31.56 11.26 -2.51
N ARG A 19 31.65 10.47 -3.58
CA ARG A 19 31.98 9.03 -3.52
C ARG A 19 33.35 8.75 -2.88
N GLN A 20 34.35 9.59 -3.11
CA GLN A 20 35.66 9.43 -2.48
C GLN A 20 35.61 9.68 -0.96
N VAL A 21 34.82 10.66 -0.50
CA VAL A 21 34.66 10.98 0.93
C VAL A 21 33.89 9.89 1.69
N THR A 22 32.87 9.27 1.10
CA THR A 22 32.19 8.13 1.75
C THR A 22 33.09 6.90 1.83
N ALA A 23 33.90 6.63 0.80
CA ALA A 23 34.84 5.50 0.80
C ALA A 23 35.91 5.62 1.90
N THR A 24 36.38 6.83 2.25
CA THR A 24 37.40 7.01 3.31
C THR A 24 36.86 6.86 4.73
N ARG A 25 35.53 6.90 4.94
CA ARG A 25 34.92 6.75 6.26
C ARG A 25 34.60 5.29 6.63
N GLY A 26 34.64 4.35 5.68
CA GLY A 26 34.29 2.94 5.92
C GLY A 26 35.37 2.09 6.60
N THR A 27 36.59 2.60 6.78
CA THR A 27 37.76 1.78 7.18
C THR A 27 38.41 2.24 8.49
N HIS A 28 37.67 2.32 9.59
CA HIS A 28 38.25 2.25 10.95
C HIS A 28 37.20 1.94 12.04
N VAL A 29 36.89 0.66 12.22
CA VAL A 29 36.44 0.10 13.52
C VAL A 29 37.23 -1.18 13.75
N LYS A 30 38.14 -1.17 14.74
CA LYS A 30 38.78 -2.40 15.25
C LYS A 30 37.94 -2.91 16.40
N SER A 31 37.43 -4.13 16.29
CA SER A 31 36.80 -4.83 17.41
C SER A 31 37.86 -5.38 18.36
N THR A 32 37.71 -5.07 19.65
CA THR A 32 38.34 -5.80 20.75
C THR A 32 37.23 -6.16 21.73
N ASN A 33 36.94 -7.45 21.86
CA ASN A 33 36.12 -7.98 22.95
C ASN A 33 36.69 -9.34 23.35
N ASP A 34 37.44 -9.34 24.45
CA ASP A 34 37.77 -10.56 25.17
C ASP A 34 36.54 -11.08 25.93
N GLY A 35 36.48 -12.39 26.12
CA GLY A 35 35.24 -13.07 26.50
C GLY A 35 34.87 -13.02 27.98
N VAL A 36 33.59 -13.28 28.25
CA VAL A 36 33.07 -13.66 29.57
C VAL A 36 32.26 -14.94 29.42
N GLN A 37 32.60 -15.97 30.20
CA GLN A 37 31.89 -17.24 30.23
C GLN A 37 30.53 -17.09 30.93
N GLN A 38 29.45 -17.58 30.34
CA GLN A 38 28.19 -17.79 31.04
C GLN A 38 28.11 -19.23 31.59
N THR A 39 28.00 -19.35 32.91
CA THR A 39 27.62 -20.59 33.59
C THR A 39 26.11 -20.80 33.53
N ARG A 40 25.68 -21.95 32.99
CA ARG A 40 24.30 -22.42 33.13
C ARG A 40 24.04 -22.82 34.57
N ASN A 41 22.87 -22.47 35.10
CA ASN A 41 22.25 -23.20 36.21
C ASN A 41 20.76 -23.35 35.98
N SER A 42 20.30 -24.60 35.96
CA SER A 42 18.91 -25.01 35.89
C SER A 42 18.34 -25.22 37.28
N VAL A 43 17.14 -24.69 37.57
CA VAL A 43 16.30 -25.17 38.68
C VAL A 43 14.87 -25.33 38.17
N ALA A 44 14.24 -26.44 38.55
CA ALA A 44 12.87 -26.78 38.19
C ALA A 44 11.98 -26.87 39.45
N GLY A 45 10.66 -26.70 39.26
CA GLY A 45 9.62 -26.90 40.27
C GLY A 45 8.87 -25.62 40.65
N SER A 46 7.61 -25.67 41.10
CA SER A 46 6.65 -26.79 41.14
C SER A 46 5.22 -26.28 41.41
N ARG A 47 4.22 -27.17 41.25
CA ARG A 47 2.76 -26.92 41.25
C ARG A 47 2.15 -26.38 42.56
N LEU A 48 1.05 -25.62 42.43
CA LEU A 48 -0.21 -25.61 43.23
C LEU A 48 -1.19 -24.63 42.52
N VAL A 49 -2.43 -24.89 42.07
CA VAL A 49 -3.58 -25.76 42.41
C VAL A 49 -4.54 -25.15 43.46
N THR A 50 -5.85 -25.15 43.12
CA THR A 50 -7.07 -24.72 43.84
C THR A 50 -7.45 -23.22 43.86
N ARG A 51 -8.72 -22.79 43.89
CA ARG A 51 -10.05 -23.32 43.42
C ARG A 51 -11.15 -22.27 43.75
N SER A 52 -12.22 -22.15 42.94
CA SER A 52 -13.58 -21.65 43.33
C SER A 52 -13.75 -20.21 43.87
N SER A 53 -14.90 -19.51 43.79
CA SER A 53 -16.19 -19.74 43.11
C SER A 53 -17.11 -18.48 43.17
N SER A 54 -17.98 -18.33 42.17
CA SER A 54 -19.39 -17.83 42.25
C SER A 54 -19.79 -16.56 43.05
N GLY A 55 -20.61 -15.70 42.42
CA GLY A 55 -21.87 -15.28 43.07
C GLY A 55 -22.45 -13.88 42.78
N LEU A 56 -23.52 -13.84 41.95
CA LEU A 56 -24.75 -13.02 42.13
C LEU A 56 -24.62 -11.47 42.06
N ALA A 57 -25.68 -10.64 41.88
CA ALA A 57 -26.97 -10.73 41.16
C ALA A 57 -27.66 -9.33 41.19
N GLY A 58 -28.67 -9.09 40.34
CA GLY A 58 -29.57 -7.90 40.38
C GLY A 58 -29.32 -6.89 39.24
N SER A 59 -30.26 -6.63 38.31
CA SER A 59 -31.54 -5.89 38.43
C SER A 59 -31.36 -4.36 38.51
N SER A 60 -32.07 -3.48 37.79
CA SER A 60 -33.32 -3.62 37.00
C SER A 60 -33.66 -2.34 36.19
N SER A 61 -34.44 -2.51 35.10
CA SER A 61 -35.59 -1.68 34.65
C SER A 61 -35.45 -0.18 34.26
N SER A 62 -36.26 0.18 33.25
CA SER A 62 -36.72 1.52 32.80
C SER A 62 -35.79 2.33 31.86
N THR A 63 -36.28 3.14 30.89
CA THR A 63 -37.63 3.23 30.25
C THR A 63 -37.52 3.91 28.86
N ILE A 64 -38.54 3.75 28.01
CA ILE A 64 -38.68 4.30 26.64
C ILE A 64 -38.80 5.85 26.63
N GLN A 65 -38.11 6.53 25.70
CA GLN A 65 -38.69 7.67 24.98
C GLN A 65 -38.07 7.89 23.59
N THR A 66 -38.92 8.29 22.65
CA THR A 66 -38.66 8.56 21.22
C THR A 66 -38.44 10.05 20.95
N THR A 67 -37.61 10.43 19.97
CA THR A 67 -38.01 11.09 18.68
C THR A 67 -36.85 11.85 17.98
N THR A 68 -36.86 11.77 16.65
CA THR A 68 -36.48 12.80 15.63
C THR A 68 -35.09 13.45 15.62
N ASP A 69 -34.44 13.33 14.46
CA ASP A 69 -33.87 14.39 13.58
C ASP A 69 -32.85 15.39 14.21
N ASP A 70 -31.69 15.66 13.60
CA ASP A 70 -31.62 16.20 12.25
C ASP A 70 -30.24 16.04 11.57
N VAL A 71 -30.21 16.13 10.24
CA VAL A 71 -29.00 15.99 9.41
C VAL A 71 -28.57 17.34 8.86
N HIS A 72 -27.35 17.79 9.20
CA HIS A 72 -26.75 18.98 8.57
C HIS A 72 -25.38 18.68 7.94
N ASN A 73 -25.43 18.39 6.63
CA ASN A 73 -24.29 18.49 5.73
C ASN A 73 -24.02 19.97 5.41
N SER A 74 -22.93 20.55 5.91
CA SER A 74 -22.51 21.91 5.51
C SER A 74 -21.82 21.89 4.14
N ILE A 75 -22.61 22.15 3.09
CA ILE A 75 -22.10 22.41 1.74
C ILE A 75 -21.37 23.76 1.74
N HIS A 76 -20.08 23.79 1.41
CA HIS A 76 -19.39 25.05 1.13
C HIS A 76 -19.64 25.50 -0.32
N SER A 77 -20.26 26.67 -0.42
CA SER A 77 -20.64 27.40 -1.63
C SER A 77 -19.48 27.70 -2.58
N ARG A 78 -19.67 27.46 -3.88
CA ARG A 78 -18.84 28.04 -4.96
C ARG A 78 -19.30 29.47 -5.27
N PRO A 79 -18.39 30.42 -5.53
CA PRO A 79 -18.74 31.68 -6.19
C PRO A 79 -18.97 31.47 -7.69
N VAL A 80 -19.93 32.21 -8.24
CA VAL A 80 -20.21 32.28 -9.68
C VAL A 80 -19.11 33.11 -10.36
N SER A 81 -18.59 32.64 -11.49
CA SER A 81 -17.73 33.42 -12.38
C SER A 81 -18.26 33.35 -13.81
N THR A 82 -18.43 34.51 -14.43
CA THR A 82 -18.94 34.67 -15.79
C THR A 82 -17.91 34.28 -16.86
N HIS A 83 -18.39 33.68 -17.96
CA HIS A 83 -17.63 33.50 -19.21
C HIS A 83 -17.20 34.86 -19.81
N PRO A 84 -16.10 34.90 -20.58
CA PRO A 84 -16.18 34.64 -22.02
C PRO A 84 -15.06 33.75 -22.62
N ASP A 85 -15.11 33.58 -23.93
CA ASP A 85 -14.11 33.04 -24.86
C ASP A 85 -13.77 31.54 -24.83
N THR A 86 -14.64 30.78 -25.49
CA THR A 86 -14.34 29.49 -26.10
C THR A 86 -13.27 29.62 -27.20
N ARG A 87 -11.99 29.46 -26.85
CA ARG A 87 -10.99 28.93 -27.78
C ARG A 87 -11.02 27.41 -27.73
N GLN A 88 -11.10 26.77 -28.89
CA GLN A 88 -11.11 25.31 -29.01
C GLN A 88 -9.84 24.71 -28.40
N VAL A 89 -9.99 24.05 -27.26
CA VAL A 89 -8.99 23.09 -26.78
C VAL A 89 -9.15 21.84 -27.64
N GLN A 90 -8.11 21.48 -28.39
CA GLN A 90 -8.07 20.22 -29.12
C GLN A 90 -8.13 19.06 -28.12
N SER A 91 -9.26 18.36 -28.07
CA SER A 91 -9.40 17.14 -27.26
C SER A 91 -8.55 16.04 -27.86
N ALA A 92 -7.81 15.30 -27.02
CA ALA A 92 -6.94 14.19 -27.43
C ALA A 92 -7.72 12.91 -27.81
N THR A 93 -8.87 13.05 -28.45
CA THR A 93 -9.84 11.99 -28.77
C THR A 93 -9.75 11.53 -30.22
N SER A 94 -8.54 11.15 -30.68
CA SER A 94 -8.39 10.29 -31.86
C SER A 94 -7.07 9.49 -31.87
N LEU A 95 -6.73 8.82 -30.76
CA LEU A 95 -5.87 7.64 -30.86
C LEU A 95 -6.66 6.57 -31.62
N SER A 96 -6.26 6.28 -32.85
CA SER A 96 -6.92 5.27 -33.70
C SER A 96 -6.86 3.91 -33.00
N GLN A 97 -8.03 3.40 -32.60
CA GLN A 97 -8.15 2.10 -31.94
C GLN A 97 -8.04 1.01 -33.02
N TRP A 98 -6.84 0.49 -33.21
CA TRP A 98 -6.61 -0.68 -34.07
C TRP A 98 -6.95 -1.93 -33.28
N VAL A 99 -8.04 -2.57 -33.67
CA VAL A 99 -8.43 -3.91 -33.21
C VAL A 99 -7.82 -4.91 -34.19
N ASP A 100 -6.84 -5.67 -33.72
CA ASP A 100 -6.54 -6.97 -34.29
C ASP A 100 -7.55 -7.97 -33.71
N ASN A 101 -7.85 -9.07 -34.40
CA ASN A 101 -8.97 -9.96 -34.03
C ASN A 101 -8.87 -10.56 -32.61
N GLU A 102 -7.69 -10.49 -31.98
CA GLU A 102 -7.39 -11.03 -30.66
C GLU A 102 -7.00 -9.97 -29.62
N LYS A 103 -6.64 -8.74 -30.03
CA LYS A 103 -6.11 -7.71 -29.12
C LYS A 103 -6.34 -6.27 -29.58
N LYS A 104 -6.39 -5.37 -28.61
CA LYS A 104 -6.58 -3.93 -28.76
C LYS A 104 -5.43 -3.18 -28.09
N TRP A 105 -4.70 -2.38 -28.87
CA TRP A 105 -3.66 -1.49 -28.34
C TRP A 105 -4.30 -0.31 -27.61
N LEU A 106 -3.91 -0.04 -26.36
CA LEU A 106 -4.47 1.05 -25.57
C LEU A 106 -3.62 2.32 -25.66
N PHE A 107 -2.39 2.27 -25.14
CA PHE A 107 -1.47 3.41 -25.07
C PHE A 107 -0.03 2.93 -24.80
N PRO A 108 1.01 3.73 -25.13
CA PRO A 108 2.38 3.44 -24.75
C PRO A 108 2.56 3.25 -23.23
N ALA A 109 3.38 2.29 -22.84
CA ALA A 109 3.80 2.09 -21.46
C ALA A 109 4.82 3.19 -21.10
N ASP A 110 4.39 4.17 -20.30
CA ASP A 110 5.25 5.28 -19.88
C ASP A 110 6.36 4.84 -18.89
N SER A 111 7.21 5.78 -18.49
CA SER A 111 8.30 5.53 -17.53
C SER A 111 7.85 4.93 -16.20
N ARG A 112 6.58 5.09 -15.80
CA ARG A 112 6.03 4.54 -14.56
C ARG A 112 5.46 3.15 -14.75
N PHE A 113 4.78 2.89 -15.86
CA PHE A 113 4.47 1.52 -16.28
C PHE A 113 5.76 0.72 -16.41
N MET A 114 6.80 1.27 -17.04
CA MET A 114 8.14 0.66 -17.10
C MET A 114 8.81 0.49 -15.73
N LYS A 115 8.67 1.46 -14.81
CA LYS A 115 9.17 1.33 -13.44
C LYS A 115 8.48 0.17 -12.72
N MET A 116 7.15 0.16 -12.64
CA MET A 116 6.39 -0.90 -11.97
C MET A 116 6.58 -2.26 -12.65
N PHE A 117 6.61 -2.31 -13.98
CA PHE A 117 6.95 -3.49 -14.79
C PHE A 117 8.28 -4.09 -14.36
N ASN A 118 9.36 -3.30 -14.31
CA ASN A 118 10.67 -3.84 -13.95
C ASN A 118 10.77 -4.17 -12.45
N VAL A 119 10.04 -3.49 -11.54
CA VAL A 119 9.92 -3.92 -10.14
C VAL A 119 9.27 -5.32 -10.06
N VAL A 120 8.08 -5.49 -10.67
CA VAL A 120 7.32 -6.75 -10.58
C VAL A 120 7.98 -7.89 -11.37
N LYS A 121 8.68 -7.59 -12.47
CA LYS A 121 9.49 -8.57 -13.21
C LYS A 121 10.53 -9.27 -12.33
N ASN A 122 11.10 -8.54 -11.35
CA ASN A 122 12.10 -9.08 -10.44
C ASN A 122 11.46 -9.82 -9.23
N GLY A 123 10.12 -9.93 -9.18
CA GLY A 123 9.38 -10.50 -8.05
C GLY A 123 9.26 -9.54 -6.86
N ALA A 124 9.24 -8.22 -7.10
CA ALA A 124 9.06 -7.20 -6.06
C ALA A 124 7.74 -6.46 -6.25
N ASN A 125 7.14 -5.90 -5.19
CA ASN A 125 5.83 -5.24 -5.25
C ASN A 125 4.71 -6.09 -5.89
N GLY A 126 4.77 -7.42 -5.78
CA GLY A 126 3.60 -8.25 -6.00
C GLY A 126 2.55 -7.91 -4.95
N GLN A 127 1.34 -7.53 -5.37
CA GLN A 127 0.23 -7.28 -4.45
C GLN A 127 -0.74 -8.45 -4.53
N GLY A 128 -1.25 -8.90 -3.39
CA GLY A 128 -2.31 -9.90 -3.38
C GLY A 128 -3.25 -9.73 -2.22
N ALA A 129 -4.35 -10.47 -2.28
CA ALA A 129 -5.32 -10.49 -1.20
C ALA A 129 -5.85 -11.89 -0.93
N ARG A 130 -6.12 -12.13 0.35
CA ARG A 130 -6.99 -13.21 0.80
C ARG A 130 -8.37 -12.62 1.04
N ILE A 131 -9.37 -13.18 0.37
CA ILE A 131 -10.76 -12.78 0.48
C ILE A 131 -11.55 -14.00 0.95
N THR A 132 -12.19 -13.89 2.13
CA THR A 132 -13.06 -14.94 2.66
C THR A 132 -14.51 -14.50 2.52
N TYR A 133 -15.29 -15.29 1.82
CA TYR A 133 -16.73 -15.13 1.70
C TYR A 133 -17.45 -16.17 2.55
N LYS A 134 -18.55 -15.76 3.17
CA LYS A 134 -19.54 -16.69 3.74
C LYS A 134 -20.84 -16.63 2.93
N SER A 135 -21.48 -17.77 2.70
CA SER A 135 -22.64 -17.87 1.81
C SER A 135 -23.75 -18.78 2.37
N LYS A 136 -24.97 -18.59 1.88
CA LYS A 136 -26.18 -19.37 2.24
C LYS A 136 -26.23 -20.75 1.60
N VAL A 137 -25.51 -20.94 0.51
CA VAL A 137 -25.31 -22.21 -0.19
C VAL A 137 -23.83 -22.31 -0.60
N PRO A 138 -23.28 -23.51 -0.85
CA PRO A 138 -21.88 -23.65 -1.27
C PRO A 138 -21.59 -22.88 -2.56
N ILE A 139 -20.52 -22.08 -2.57
CA ILE A 139 -19.97 -21.50 -3.81
C ILE A 139 -19.13 -22.60 -4.47
N THR A 140 -19.51 -23.03 -5.66
CA THR A 140 -18.74 -24.05 -6.41
C THR A 140 -17.60 -23.42 -7.22
N PRO A 141 -16.58 -24.20 -7.63
CA PRO A 141 -15.57 -23.75 -8.57
C PRO A 141 -16.13 -23.08 -9.82
N GLN A 142 -17.18 -23.64 -10.42
CA GLN A 142 -17.80 -23.10 -11.63
C GLN A 142 -18.49 -21.76 -11.38
N MET A 143 -19.08 -21.55 -10.19
CA MET A 143 -19.64 -20.24 -9.80
C MET A 143 -18.53 -19.19 -9.63
N MET A 144 -17.42 -19.57 -9.01
CA MET A 144 -16.25 -18.69 -8.83
C MET A 144 -15.62 -18.32 -10.17
N GLU A 145 -15.34 -19.31 -11.02
CA GLU A 145 -14.81 -19.14 -12.38
C GLU A 145 -15.74 -18.26 -13.24
N THR A 146 -17.06 -18.47 -13.16
CA THR A 146 -18.05 -17.61 -13.84
C THR A 146 -17.98 -16.17 -13.34
N ALA A 147 -17.85 -15.94 -12.03
CA ALA A 147 -17.72 -14.60 -11.45
C ALA A 147 -16.40 -13.93 -11.89
N LEU A 148 -15.29 -14.66 -11.89
CA LEU A 148 -13.99 -14.18 -12.36
C LEU A 148 -14.01 -13.84 -13.85
N HIS A 149 -14.60 -14.67 -14.72
CA HIS A 149 -14.79 -14.30 -16.13
C HIS A 149 -15.68 -13.07 -16.31
N CYS A 150 -16.71 -12.88 -15.48
CA CYS A 150 -17.53 -11.66 -15.51
C CYS A 150 -16.71 -10.43 -15.07
N LEU A 151 -15.84 -10.56 -14.06
CA LEU A 151 -14.88 -9.52 -13.66
C LEU A 151 -13.98 -9.12 -14.83
N THR A 152 -13.35 -10.11 -15.47
CA THR A 152 -12.47 -9.94 -16.64
C THR A 152 -13.17 -9.26 -17.81
N ARG A 153 -14.45 -9.60 -18.08
CA ARG A 153 -15.21 -8.95 -19.15
C ARG A 153 -15.57 -7.49 -18.85
N LYS A 154 -15.84 -7.16 -17.58
CA LYS A 154 -16.37 -5.85 -17.17
C LYS A 154 -15.30 -4.84 -16.75
N ALA A 155 -14.08 -5.25 -16.42
CA ALA A 155 -12.98 -4.35 -16.05
C ALA A 155 -11.73 -4.63 -16.90
N ASN A 156 -11.43 -3.74 -17.85
CA ASN A 156 -10.40 -3.97 -18.88
C ASN A 156 -8.95 -4.07 -18.36
N SER A 157 -8.66 -3.58 -17.15
CA SER A 157 -7.37 -3.84 -16.48
C SER A 157 -7.09 -5.34 -16.33
N PHE A 158 -8.10 -6.16 -16.09
CA PHE A 158 -7.97 -7.62 -15.97
C PHE A 158 -7.78 -8.35 -17.31
N ARG A 159 -7.87 -7.62 -18.42
CA ARG A 159 -7.54 -8.08 -19.76
C ARG A 159 -6.19 -7.56 -20.22
N THR A 160 -5.47 -6.83 -19.37
CA THR A 160 -4.28 -6.09 -19.78
C THR A 160 -3.04 -6.98 -19.75
N CYS A 161 -2.17 -6.80 -20.73
CA CYS A 161 -0.76 -7.22 -20.75
C CYS A 161 0.10 -6.09 -21.34
N LEU A 162 1.41 -6.32 -21.47
CA LEU A 162 2.35 -5.39 -22.09
C LEU A 162 2.95 -6.03 -23.34
N GLN A 163 3.01 -5.33 -24.47
CA GLN A 163 3.63 -5.86 -25.70
C GLN A 163 4.41 -4.78 -26.45
N TYR A 164 5.46 -5.17 -27.16
CA TYR A 164 6.21 -4.27 -28.01
C TYR A 164 5.49 -4.00 -29.33
N ARG A 165 5.50 -2.73 -29.76
CA ARG A 165 5.02 -2.27 -31.07
C ARG A 165 6.15 -1.51 -31.77
N GLY A 166 6.98 -2.24 -32.51
CA GLY A 166 8.32 -1.75 -32.85
C GLY A 166 9.17 -1.69 -31.57
N ASP A 167 9.90 -0.60 -31.37
CA ASP A 167 10.81 -0.44 -30.23
C ASP A 167 10.13 0.09 -28.95
N GLU A 168 8.84 0.44 -29.02
CA GLU A 168 8.06 0.99 -27.91
C GLU A 168 7.25 -0.10 -27.20
N LEU A 169 7.28 -0.16 -25.87
CA LEU A 169 6.39 -1.02 -25.09
C LEU A 169 5.01 -0.35 -24.95
N TRP A 170 3.95 -1.12 -25.11
CA TRP A 170 2.56 -0.64 -25.04
C TRP A 170 1.74 -1.46 -24.04
N VAL A 171 0.75 -0.80 -23.46
CA VAL A 171 -0.34 -1.43 -22.71
C VAL A 171 -1.38 -1.94 -23.71
N VAL A 172 -1.72 -3.23 -23.61
CA VAL A 172 -2.57 -3.95 -24.56
C VAL A 172 -3.72 -4.63 -23.82
N GLU A 173 -4.93 -4.51 -24.36
CA GLU A 173 -6.12 -5.23 -23.92
C GLU A 173 -6.31 -6.49 -24.78
N LEU A 174 -6.32 -7.65 -24.15
CA LEU A 174 -6.60 -8.94 -24.76
C LEU A 174 -8.12 -9.10 -24.93
N MET A 175 -8.59 -9.47 -26.12
CA MET A 175 -10.03 -9.66 -26.35
C MET A 175 -10.56 -10.97 -25.78
N LYS A 176 -9.67 -11.97 -25.63
CA LYS A 176 -9.92 -13.29 -25.02
C LYS A 176 -8.73 -13.67 -24.12
N PRO A 177 -8.57 -13.04 -22.94
CA PRO A 177 -7.52 -13.43 -22.01
C PRO A 177 -7.79 -14.83 -21.47
N ASP A 178 -6.74 -15.65 -21.37
CA ASP A 178 -6.78 -16.88 -20.59
C ASP A 178 -6.74 -16.52 -19.10
N LEU A 179 -7.53 -17.18 -18.26
CA LEU A 179 -7.62 -16.83 -16.84
C LEU A 179 -6.75 -17.81 -16.04
N ASP A 180 -5.67 -17.33 -15.41
CA ASP A 180 -4.91 -18.14 -14.44
C ASP A 180 -5.72 -18.32 -13.14
N PHE A 181 -6.74 -19.17 -13.21
CA PHE A 181 -7.56 -19.63 -12.10
C PHE A 181 -7.24 -21.09 -11.79
N LYS A 182 -7.06 -21.41 -10.50
CA LYS A 182 -6.90 -22.78 -10.02
C LYS A 182 -7.74 -23.01 -8.78
N VAL A 183 -8.17 -24.25 -8.59
CA VAL A 183 -8.78 -24.73 -7.35
C VAL A 183 -7.72 -25.49 -6.57
N LEU A 184 -7.58 -25.19 -5.28
CA LEU A 184 -6.63 -25.85 -4.38
C LEU A 184 -7.39 -26.59 -3.28
N GLU A 185 -6.95 -27.81 -3.01
CA GLU A 185 -7.50 -28.72 -1.98
C GLU A 185 -6.46 -28.96 -0.90
N GLY A 186 -6.90 -29.25 0.33
CA GLY A 186 -6.01 -29.62 1.43
C GLY A 186 -5.06 -28.54 1.94
N VAL A 187 -5.20 -27.29 1.48
CA VAL A 187 -4.36 -26.15 1.93
C VAL A 187 -4.47 -25.99 3.45
N THR A 188 -3.32 -26.03 4.13
CA THR A 188 -3.18 -25.84 5.58
C THR A 188 -2.63 -24.46 5.95
N ASN A 189 -1.71 -23.93 5.15
CA ASN A 189 -1.13 -22.59 5.34
C ASN A 189 -1.56 -21.63 4.22
N VAL A 190 -2.72 -21.00 4.41
CA VAL A 190 -3.29 -20.06 3.45
C VAL A 190 -2.42 -18.81 3.24
N GLU A 191 -1.67 -18.39 4.25
CA GLU A 191 -0.81 -17.21 4.14
C GLU A 191 0.43 -17.49 3.29
N GLN A 192 1.03 -18.69 3.42
CA GLN A 192 2.11 -19.11 2.53
C GLN A 192 1.65 -19.24 1.08
N GLU A 193 0.49 -19.86 0.81
CA GLU A 193 -0.07 -19.94 -0.55
C GLU A 193 -0.29 -18.55 -1.18
N LEU A 194 -0.71 -17.56 -0.39
CA LEU A 194 -0.83 -16.18 -0.87
C LEU A 194 0.55 -15.54 -1.10
N MET A 195 1.52 -15.78 -0.21
CA MET A 195 2.89 -15.30 -0.38
C MET A 195 3.52 -15.86 -1.67
N ASP A 196 3.44 -17.18 -1.88
CA ASP A 196 3.96 -17.85 -3.09
C ASP A 196 3.30 -17.30 -4.36
N LEU A 197 2.00 -17.00 -4.32
CA LEU A 197 1.24 -16.41 -5.43
C LEU A 197 1.65 -14.95 -5.75
N ILE A 198 2.12 -14.17 -4.78
CA ILE A 198 2.54 -12.76 -5.01
C ILE A 198 4.02 -12.61 -5.33
N VAL A 199 4.90 -13.52 -4.88
CA VAL A 199 6.32 -13.51 -5.24
C VAL A 199 6.59 -14.16 -6.60
N GLN A 200 5.65 -14.96 -7.11
CA GLN A 200 5.76 -15.59 -8.42
C GLN A 200 5.96 -14.54 -9.54
N PRO A 201 7.01 -14.66 -10.38
CA PRO A 201 7.20 -13.78 -11.53
C PRO A 201 6.00 -13.80 -12.48
N CYS A 202 5.43 -12.62 -12.75
CA CYS A 202 4.30 -12.45 -13.63
C CYS A 202 4.71 -12.64 -15.11
N GLN A 203 3.88 -13.29 -15.93
CA GLN A 203 4.10 -13.40 -17.39
C GLN A 203 3.63 -12.14 -18.11
N LEU A 204 4.50 -11.12 -18.14
CA LEU A 204 4.16 -9.75 -18.47
C LEU A 204 3.67 -9.55 -19.93
N PHE A 205 4.10 -10.42 -20.85
CA PHE A 205 3.84 -10.31 -22.29
C PHE A 205 2.66 -11.15 -22.80
N GLU A 206 2.37 -12.24 -22.10
CA GLU A 206 1.29 -13.17 -22.40
C GLU A 206 0.01 -12.67 -21.71
N GLY A 207 0.11 -12.37 -20.41
CA GLY A 207 -0.99 -11.87 -19.59
C GLY A 207 -2.12 -12.88 -19.37
N PRO A 208 -3.21 -12.44 -18.72
CA PRO A 208 -3.40 -11.13 -18.12
C PRO A 208 -2.52 -10.96 -16.87
N LEU A 209 -2.29 -9.71 -16.42
CA LEU A 209 -1.35 -9.43 -15.32
C LEU A 209 -1.92 -9.69 -13.90
N TRP A 210 -2.67 -10.79 -13.73
CA TRP A 210 -3.23 -11.22 -12.46
C TRP A 210 -3.56 -12.72 -12.47
N SER A 211 -3.72 -13.29 -11.28
CA SER A 211 -4.11 -14.69 -11.09
C SER A 211 -5.01 -14.86 -9.87
N ALA A 212 -5.70 -16.01 -9.81
CA ALA A 212 -6.63 -16.33 -8.74
C ALA A 212 -6.50 -17.81 -8.30
N ARG A 213 -6.69 -18.07 -7.01
CA ARG A 213 -6.78 -19.43 -6.45
C ARG A 213 -8.02 -19.52 -5.56
N MET A 214 -8.94 -20.43 -5.86
CA MET A 214 -10.04 -20.77 -4.94
C MET A 214 -9.54 -21.88 -4.02
N LEU A 215 -9.72 -21.72 -2.71
CA LEU A 215 -9.40 -22.75 -1.74
C LEU A 215 -10.69 -23.43 -1.33
N LEU A 216 -10.76 -24.75 -1.52
CA LEU A 216 -11.88 -25.54 -1.02
C LEU A 216 -11.77 -25.70 0.51
N PRO A 217 -12.89 -25.60 1.26
CA PRO A 217 -12.88 -25.80 2.69
C PRO A 217 -12.48 -27.25 3.02
N GLN A 218 -11.69 -27.44 4.07
CA GLN A 218 -11.47 -28.77 4.64
C GLN A 218 -12.82 -29.32 5.17
N GLU A 219 -13.02 -30.64 5.09
CA GLU A 219 -14.30 -31.26 5.45
C GLU A 219 -14.70 -30.95 6.90
N GLY A 220 -15.98 -30.63 7.13
CA GLY A 220 -16.54 -30.41 8.46
C GLY A 220 -16.63 -28.94 8.93
N HIS A 221 -16.05 -27.97 8.24
CA HIS A 221 -16.11 -26.55 8.63
C HIS A 221 -17.41 -25.82 8.17
N GLN A 222 -18.55 -26.20 8.74
CA GLN A 222 -19.82 -25.48 8.60
C GLN A 222 -20.29 -24.99 9.98
N ASP A 223 -20.43 -23.67 10.16
CA ASP A 223 -21.09 -23.12 11.35
C ASP A 223 -22.60 -23.09 11.09
N THR A 224 -23.31 -24.10 11.59
CA THR A 224 -24.76 -24.25 11.42
C THR A 224 -25.59 -23.17 12.12
N ASN A 225 -24.97 -22.29 12.92
CA ASN A 225 -25.64 -21.16 13.57
C ASN A 225 -25.46 -19.83 12.82
N ASP A 226 -24.51 -19.72 11.89
CA ASP A 226 -24.38 -18.54 11.03
C ASP A 226 -25.45 -18.60 9.91
N PRO A 227 -26.23 -17.53 9.66
CA PRO A 227 -27.12 -17.44 8.50
C PRO A 227 -26.44 -17.61 7.13
N TYR A 228 -25.11 -17.64 7.10
CA TYR A 228 -24.25 -17.88 5.95
C TYR A 228 -23.23 -19.00 6.30
N PRO A 229 -23.65 -20.27 6.42
CA PRO A 229 -22.86 -21.33 7.06
C PRO A 229 -21.69 -21.86 6.21
N TYR A 230 -21.67 -21.57 4.90
CA TYR A 230 -20.65 -22.06 3.97
C TYR A 230 -19.53 -21.03 3.78
N THR A 231 -18.28 -21.43 3.98
CA THR A 231 -17.12 -20.56 3.78
C THR A 231 -16.38 -20.90 2.47
N CYS A 232 -15.99 -19.88 1.72
CA CYS A 232 -15.16 -19.97 0.52
C CYS A 232 -14.01 -18.96 0.63
N GLN A 233 -12.79 -19.36 0.28
CA GLN A 233 -11.64 -18.45 0.24
C GLN A 233 -11.14 -18.28 -1.19
N LEU A 234 -10.82 -17.05 -1.56
CA LEU A 234 -10.25 -16.66 -2.83
C LEU A 234 -8.94 -15.91 -2.55
N LEU A 235 -7.84 -16.43 -3.07
CA LEU A 235 -6.57 -15.71 -3.17
C LEU A 235 -6.52 -15.03 -4.53
N VAL A 236 -6.05 -13.79 -4.58
CA VAL A 236 -5.76 -13.07 -5.81
C VAL A 236 -4.36 -12.48 -5.76
N SER A 237 -3.66 -12.48 -6.89
CA SER A 237 -2.41 -11.75 -7.09
C SER A 237 -2.59 -10.79 -8.26
N LEU A 238 -2.16 -9.54 -8.08
CA LEU A 238 -2.35 -8.40 -8.97
C LEU A 238 -1.00 -7.74 -9.24
N ASN A 239 -0.70 -7.51 -10.51
CA ASN A 239 0.48 -6.73 -10.88
C ASN A 239 0.26 -5.24 -10.55
N HIS A 240 1.16 -4.67 -9.74
CA HIS A 240 1.07 -3.27 -9.29
C HIS A 240 1.22 -2.22 -10.40
N ALA A 241 1.57 -2.59 -11.63
CA ALA A 241 1.52 -1.71 -12.79
C ALA A 241 0.08 -1.37 -13.22
N ILE A 242 -0.88 -2.29 -13.07
CA ILE A 242 -2.27 -2.10 -13.50
C ILE A 242 -3.27 -1.91 -12.35
N HIS A 243 -2.87 -2.20 -11.11
CA HIS A 243 -3.72 -2.05 -9.93
C HIS A 243 -3.00 -1.35 -8.77
N ASP A 244 -3.74 -0.56 -8.00
CA ASP A 244 -3.35 -0.06 -6.68
C ASP A 244 -4.29 -0.60 -5.60
N GLY A 245 -3.98 -0.33 -4.32
CA GLY A 245 -4.79 -0.80 -3.20
C GLY A 245 -6.25 -0.32 -3.22
N VAL A 246 -6.54 0.82 -3.86
CA VAL A 246 -7.93 1.27 -4.10
C VAL A 246 -8.59 0.40 -5.16
N GLY A 247 -7.90 0.10 -6.28
CA GLY A 247 -8.36 -0.85 -7.28
C GLY A 247 -8.69 -2.22 -6.69
N LEU A 248 -7.78 -2.79 -5.88
CA LEU A 248 -8.01 -4.04 -5.14
C LEU A 248 -9.29 -3.99 -4.28
N TYR A 249 -9.57 -2.86 -3.64
CA TYR A 249 -10.80 -2.69 -2.85
C TYR A 249 -12.08 -2.85 -3.67
N TRP A 250 -12.13 -2.25 -4.85
CA TRP A 250 -13.28 -2.37 -5.75
C TRP A 250 -13.45 -3.76 -6.33
N ILE A 251 -12.34 -4.49 -6.50
CA ILE A 251 -12.34 -5.89 -6.99
C ILE A 251 -13.07 -6.80 -6.01
N ILE A 252 -12.82 -6.66 -4.70
CA ILE A 252 -13.54 -7.40 -3.64
C ILE A 252 -15.05 -7.13 -3.74
N PHE A 253 -15.42 -5.85 -3.86
CA PHE A 253 -16.83 -5.45 -3.93
C PHE A 253 -17.52 -6.02 -5.17
N TRP A 254 -16.91 -5.91 -6.36
CA TRP A 254 -17.51 -6.44 -7.58
C TRP A 254 -17.62 -7.97 -7.56
N MET A 255 -16.62 -8.67 -7.01
CA MET A 255 -16.69 -10.12 -6.83
C MET A 255 -17.84 -10.52 -5.89
N LEU A 256 -18.03 -9.81 -4.78
CA LEU A 256 -19.17 -10.01 -3.89
C LEU A 256 -20.51 -9.80 -4.63
N GLU A 257 -20.63 -8.71 -5.41
CA GLU A 257 -21.84 -8.39 -6.19
C GLU A 257 -22.16 -9.45 -7.26
N MET A 258 -21.13 -9.93 -7.98
CA MET A 258 -21.30 -10.94 -9.03
C MET A 258 -21.63 -12.31 -8.46
N LEU A 259 -20.99 -12.71 -7.36
CA LEU A 259 -21.33 -13.95 -6.66
C LEU A 259 -22.77 -13.88 -6.10
N ASP A 260 -23.21 -12.77 -5.50
CA ASP A 260 -24.58 -12.64 -5.00
C ASP A 260 -25.64 -12.76 -6.11
N LYS A 261 -25.34 -12.22 -7.30
CA LYS A 261 -26.18 -12.33 -8.51
C LYS A 261 -26.22 -13.78 -9.03
N ILE A 262 -25.08 -14.46 -9.14
CA ILE A 262 -25.00 -15.86 -9.55
C ILE A 262 -25.79 -16.75 -8.58
N LEU A 263 -25.60 -16.58 -7.27
CA LEU A 263 -26.33 -17.29 -6.22
C LEU A 263 -27.84 -16.99 -6.22
N SER A 264 -28.25 -15.83 -6.75
CA SER A 264 -29.66 -15.46 -6.94
C SER A 264 -30.26 -15.93 -8.28
N GLY A 265 -29.48 -16.55 -9.17
CA GLY A 265 -29.91 -16.84 -10.55
C GLY A 265 -30.14 -15.60 -11.41
N VAL A 266 -29.58 -14.44 -11.03
CA VAL A 266 -29.75 -13.16 -11.72
C VAL A 266 -28.68 -12.99 -12.79
N GLN A 267 -29.11 -12.68 -14.02
CA GLN A 267 -28.19 -12.42 -15.13
C GLN A 267 -27.30 -11.20 -14.85
N ILE A 268 -25.99 -11.36 -15.03
CA ILE A 268 -25.02 -10.27 -14.99
C ILE A 268 -24.97 -9.62 -16.38
N ASN A 269 -25.13 -8.29 -16.43
CA ASN A 269 -24.96 -7.52 -17.66
C ASN A 269 -23.47 -7.27 -17.97
N ASP A 270 -23.12 -6.99 -19.22
CA ASP A 270 -21.74 -6.69 -19.64
C ASP A 270 -21.37 -5.20 -19.60
N GLN A 271 -22.10 -4.36 -18.85
CA GLN A 271 -21.73 -2.94 -18.68
C GLN A 271 -20.36 -2.82 -17.98
N PRO A 272 -19.41 -2.02 -18.48
CA PRO A 272 -18.10 -1.89 -17.83
C PRO A 272 -18.20 -1.34 -16.41
N PHE A 273 -17.38 -1.86 -15.51
CA PHE A 273 -17.23 -1.33 -14.15
C PHE A 273 -16.42 -0.02 -14.11
N GLY A 274 -15.52 0.16 -15.07
CA GLY A 274 -14.61 1.29 -15.15
C GLY A 274 -13.74 1.23 -16.40
N ILE A 275 -12.86 2.21 -16.53
CA ILE A 275 -11.95 2.35 -17.68
C ILE A 275 -10.51 2.39 -17.16
N LEU A 276 -9.62 1.59 -17.76
CA LEU A 276 -8.17 1.74 -17.63
C LEU A 276 -7.72 2.95 -18.45
N HIS A 277 -7.26 4.00 -17.79
CA HIS A 277 -6.65 5.16 -18.46
C HIS A 277 -5.13 5.05 -18.42
N SER A 278 -4.48 5.81 -19.29
CA SER A 278 -3.04 5.98 -19.24
C SER A 278 -2.56 6.80 -18.03
N GLY A 279 -3.42 7.59 -17.39
CA GLY A 279 -3.03 8.55 -16.34
C GLY A 279 -2.47 9.87 -16.89
N PHE A 280 -3.03 10.35 -18.00
CA PHE A 280 -2.55 11.54 -18.70
C PHE A 280 -2.66 12.83 -17.88
N GLU A 281 -3.67 12.92 -17.02
CA GLU A 281 -4.04 14.10 -16.23
C GLU A 281 -2.94 14.48 -15.24
N TYR A 282 -2.43 13.50 -14.49
CA TYR A 282 -1.31 13.74 -13.57
C TYR A 282 0.02 13.93 -14.31
N ARG A 283 0.18 13.43 -15.54
CA ARG A 283 1.40 13.66 -16.35
C ARG A 283 1.48 15.10 -16.84
N GLN A 284 0.34 15.72 -17.19
CA GLN A 284 0.32 17.16 -17.48
C GLN A 284 0.82 17.99 -16.29
N GLU A 285 0.58 17.57 -15.06
CA GLU A 285 1.08 18.24 -13.86
C GLU A 285 2.58 18.05 -13.66
N GLU A 286 3.12 16.85 -13.94
CA GLU A 286 4.58 16.63 -13.98
C GLU A 286 5.26 17.45 -15.07
N ASP A 287 4.70 17.49 -16.28
CA ASP A 287 5.24 18.30 -17.39
C ASP A 287 5.27 19.80 -17.05
N LYS A 288 4.24 20.31 -16.37
CA LYS A 288 4.22 21.68 -15.85
C LYS A 288 5.34 21.88 -14.84
N ILE A 289 5.47 21.00 -13.85
CA ILE A 289 6.52 21.08 -12.83
C ILE A 289 7.92 21.03 -13.46
N ARG A 290 8.18 20.09 -14.39
CA ARG A 290 9.44 19.97 -15.11
C ARG A 290 9.77 21.25 -15.89
N LYS A 291 8.78 21.83 -16.60
CA LYS A 291 8.95 23.08 -17.34
C LYS A 291 9.24 24.27 -16.43
N GLU A 292 8.61 24.39 -15.27
CA GLU A 292 8.92 25.45 -14.31
C GLU A 292 10.31 25.27 -13.67
N LEU A 293 10.68 24.06 -13.27
CA LEU A 293 12.02 23.77 -12.73
C LEU A 293 13.14 24.09 -13.73
N LEU A 294 12.93 23.80 -15.03
CA LEU A 294 13.90 24.13 -16.08
C LEU A 294 14.10 25.64 -16.32
N LYS A 295 13.17 26.51 -15.86
CA LYS A 295 13.34 27.97 -15.91
C LYS A 295 14.25 28.51 -14.80
N ASP A 296 14.40 27.76 -13.70
CA ASP A 296 15.34 28.09 -12.61
C ASP A 296 16.36 26.96 -12.40
N PRO A 297 17.48 26.98 -13.17
CA PRO A 297 18.54 25.99 -13.05
C PRO A 297 19.21 25.94 -11.67
N LEU A 298 19.15 27.02 -10.87
CA LEU A 298 19.73 27.03 -9.52
C LEU A 298 18.85 26.24 -8.56
N THR A 299 17.54 26.51 -8.57
CA THR A 299 16.57 25.73 -7.78
C THR A 299 16.53 24.27 -8.23
N LEU A 300 16.51 23.99 -9.54
CA LEU A 300 16.58 22.63 -10.05
C LEU A 300 17.84 21.89 -9.57
N ARG A 301 19.03 22.51 -9.71
CA ARG A 301 20.29 21.90 -9.25
C ARG A 301 20.30 21.66 -7.74
N ARG A 302 19.76 22.58 -6.95
CA ARG A 302 19.60 22.39 -5.49
C ARG A 302 18.72 21.18 -5.18
N LEU A 303 17.55 21.10 -5.80
CA LEU A 303 16.59 20.01 -5.60
C LEU A 303 17.11 18.66 -6.08
N LEU A 304 17.84 18.60 -7.21
CA LEU A 304 18.49 17.38 -7.70
C LEU A 304 19.58 16.90 -6.73
N ASN A 305 20.40 17.81 -6.18
CA ASN A 305 21.41 17.49 -5.17
C ASN A 305 20.76 16.99 -3.87
N GLU A 306 19.67 17.63 -3.42
CA GLU A 306 18.90 17.20 -2.25
C GLU A 306 18.29 15.81 -2.48
N GLN A 307 17.66 15.56 -3.63
CA GLN A 307 17.06 14.27 -3.98
C GLN A 307 18.12 13.15 -4.08
N ALA A 308 19.25 13.40 -4.75
CA ALA A 308 20.36 12.44 -4.84
C ALA A 308 21.08 12.23 -3.50
N GLY A 309 21.00 13.20 -2.59
CA GLY A 309 21.57 13.16 -1.24
C GLY A 309 20.74 12.39 -0.21
N LYS A 310 19.52 11.94 -0.53
CA LYS A 310 18.62 11.15 0.35
C LYS A 310 19.10 9.69 0.52
N ASN A 311 20.35 9.51 0.93
CA ASN A 311 20.90 8.23 1.39
C ASN A 311 20.92 8.22 2.92
N THR A 312 19.74 8.14 3.53
CA THR A 312 19.57 7.85 4.95
C THR A 312 19.68 6.34 5.18
N ILE A 313 20.41 5.93 6.21
CA ILE A 313 20.30 4.58 6.79
C ILE A 313 19.07 4.61 7.70
N PRO A 314 18.01 3.82 7.47
CA PRO A 314 16.86 3.82 8.35
C PRO A 314 17.19 3.28 9.75
N LEU A 315 16.47 3.78 10.75
CA LEU A 315 16.84 3.68 12.16
C LEU A 315 16.84 2.23 12.67
N ILE A 316 15.99 1.37 12.10
CA ILE A 316 15.96 -0.07 12.43
C ILE A 316 17.28 -0.73 12.01
N ALA A 317 17.75 -0.47 10.79
CA ALA A 317 19.02 -1.02 10.30
C ALA A 317 20.24 -0.42 11.02
N GLU A 318 20.13 0.81 11.53
CA GLU A 318 21.17 1.43 12.36
C GLU A 318 21.21 0.85 13.78
N ALA A 319 20.05 0.61 14.42
CA ALA A 319 19.96 0.13 15.79
C ALA A 319 20.19 -1.39 15.94
N PHE A 320 19.72 -2.19 14.97
CA PHE A 320 19.77 -3.66 15.04
C PHE A 320 20.74 -4.29 14.03
N GLY A 321 21.33 -3.49 13.13
CA GLY A 321 22.09 -3.99 11.99
C GLY A 321 21.19 -4.51 10.86
N LEU A 322 21.81 -5.08 9.82
CA LEU A 322 21.12 -5.81 8.76
C LEU A 322 21.25 -7.31 9.03
N PRO A 323 20.16 -8.09 9.03
CA PRO A 323 20.22 -9.55 9.08
C PRO A 323 21.09 -10.15 7.97
N GLU A 324 21.86 -11.18 8.33
CA GLU A 324 22.69 -11.96 7.40
C GLU A 324 21.82 -13.01 6.67
N ASP A 325 21.03 -12.56 5.70
CA ASP A 325 20.14 -13.39 4.89
C ASP A 325 20.45 -13.21 3.38
N GLU A 326 20.91 -14.29 2.74
CA GLU A 326 21.20 -14.31 1.30
C GLU A 326 19.93 -14.39 0.43
N ASN A 327 18.82 -14.89 0.98
CA ASN A 327 17.58 -15.14 0.25
C ASN A 327 16.38 -14.53 1.00
N PRO A 328 16.35 -13.20 1.16
CA PRO A 328 15.37 -12.57 2.02
C PRO A 328 13.94 -12.75 1.52
N VAL A 329 13.03 -12.89 2.47
CA VAL A 329 11.60 -13.13 2.29
C VAL A 329 10.77 -12.01 2.90
N THR A 330 9.52 -11.89 2.46
CA THR A 330 8.53 -11.09 3.17
C THR A 330 7.95 -11.88 4.33
N ILE A 331 8.00 -11.29 5.51
CA ILE A 331 7.43 -11.76 6.77
C ILE A 331 6.09 -11.01 6.96
N PRO A 332 4.94 -11.63 6.65
CA PRO A 332 3.64 -11.10 7.07
C PRO A 332 3.49 -11.26 8.59
N LEU A 333 3.08 -10.19 9.28
CA LEU A 333 2.67 -10.26 10.70
C LEU A 333 1.17 -10.52 10.81
N GLU A 334 0.68 -10.93 11.98
CA GLU A 334 -0.76 -11.09 12.23
C GLU A 334 -1.57 -9.82 11.89
N THR A 335 -2.85 -9.99 11.54
CA THR A 335 -3.73 -8.85 11.24
C THR A 335 -4.25 -8.26 12.54
N GLU A 336 -3.87 -7.02 12.83
CA GLU A 336 -4.32 -6.32 14.03
C GLU A 336 -5.71 -5.73 13.79
N VAL A 337 -6.66 -6.01 14.67
CA VAL A 337 -8.07 -5.59 14.52
C VAL A 337 -8.43 -4.57 15.60
N ILE A 338 -8.65 -3.32 15.18
CA ILE A 338 -9.17 -2.25 16.03
C ILE A 338 -10.69 -2.23 15.88
N SER A 339 -11.39 -2.46 17.00
CA SER A 339 -12.85 -2.54 17.01
C SER A 339 -13.53 -1.24 16.56
N GLY A 340 -14.74 -1.35 16.01
CA GLY A 340 -15.49 -0.19 15.54
C GLY A 340 -15.74 0.88 16.61
N GLN A 341 -15.93 0.48 17.88
CA GLN A 341 -16.09 1.42 18.99
C GLN A 341 -14.84 2.27 19.22
N ILE A 342 -13.66 1.64 19.19
CA ILE A 342 -12.37 2.32 19.38
C ILE A 342 -12.09 3.22 18.16
N MET A 343 -12.40 2.75 16.94
CA MET A 343 -12.29 3.58 15.74
C MET A 343 -13.23 4.79 15.77
N GLU A 344 -14.46 4.66 16.27
CA GLU A 344 -15.39 5.78 16.46
C GLU A 344 -14.85 6.80 17.49
N GLN A 345 -14.20 6.34 18.57
CA GLN A 345 -13.54 7.20 19.57
C GLN A 345 -12.32 7.93 18.98
N LEU A 346 -11.42 7.19 18.32
CA LEU A 346 -10.24 7.69 17.61
C LEU A 346 -10.62 8.76 16.57
N VAL A 347 -11.67 8.53 15.77
CA VAL A 347 -12.19 9.51 14.79
C VAL A 347 -12.65 10.79 15.47
N LYS A 348 -13.39 10.69 16.59
CA LYS A 348 -13.83 11.86 17.37
C LYS A 348 -12.64 12.62 17.95
N LYS A 349 -11.66 11.91 18.51
CA LYS A 349 -10.42 12.48 19.07
C LYS A 349 -9.60 13.22 18.00
N CYS A 350 -9.32 12.57 16.87
CA CYS A 350 -8.61 13.18 15.74
C CYS A 350 -9.29 14.48 15.27
N LYS A 351 -10.62 14.46 15.11
CA LYS A 351 -11.40 15.66 14.77
C LYS A 351 -11.28 16.76 15.83
N SER A 352 -11.30 16.43 17.12
CA SER A 352 -11.20 17.42 18.22
C SER A 352 -9.83 18.11 18.29
N VAL A 353 -8.75 17.43 17.92
CA VAL A 353 -7.38 18.01 17.88
C VAL A 353 -7.09 18.73 16.55
N GLY A 354 -7.86 18.40 15.51
CA GLY A 354 -7.74 18.96 14.16
C GLY A 354 -6.76 18.19 13.25
N VAL A 355 -6.61 16.88 13.44
CA VAL A 355 -5.68 16.02 12.69
C VAL A 355 -6.41 14.96 11.87
N THR A 356 -5.79 14.45 10.81
CA THR A 356 -6.27 13.25 10.11
C THR A 356 -5.94 11.97 10.89
N GLN A 357 -6.75 10.93 10.67
CA GLN A 357 -6.41 9.56 11.09
C GLN A 357 -5.06 9.10 10.49
N ASN A 358 -4.71 9.56 9.29
CA ASN A 358 -3.45 9.20 8.65
C ASN A 358 -2.25 9.71 9.46
N SER A 359 -2.24 11.00 9.80
CA SER A 359 -1.16 11.60 10.59
C SER A 359 -1.13 11.12 12.04
N TYR A 360 -2.28 10.75 12.60
CA TYR A 360 -2.36 10.03 13.88
C TYR A 360 -1.63 8.68 13.82
N VAL A 361 -1.88 7.85 12.80
CA VAL A 361 -1.19 6.55 12.68
C VAL A 361 0.30 6.75 12.38
N LEU A 362 0.68 7.69 11.51
CA LEU A 362 2.10 8.03 11.28
C LEU A 362 2.80 8.47 12.58
N ALA A 363 2.14 9.26 13.43
CA ALA A 363 2.67 9.62 14.73
C ALA A 363 2.88 8.38 15.63
N ALA A 364 1.92 7.45 15.66
CA ALA A 364 2.04 6.20 16.42
C ALA A 364 3.20 5.32 15.92
N TYR A 365 3.41 5.19 14.62
CA TYR A 365 4.56 4.48 14.04
C TYR A 365 5.88 5.14 14.43
N ASN A 366 5.94 6.47 14.36
CA ASN A 366 7.15 7.23 14.69
C ASN A 366 7.50 7.14 16.19
N VAL A 367 6.51 7.28 17.08
CA VAL A 367 6.71 7.10 18.53
C VAL A 367 7.10 5.65 18.84
N ALA A 368 6.45 4.66 18.21
CA ALA A 368 6.79 3.26 18.39
C ALA A 368 8.21 2.92 17.95
N LEU A 369 8.68 3.54 16.86
CA LEU A 369 10.04 3.37 16.36
C LEU A 369 11.07 3.99 17.30
N VAL A 370 10.79 5.18 17.86
CA VAL A 370 11.65 5.81 18.88
C VAL A 370 11.75 4.95 20.14
N GLU A 371 10.63 4.42 20.66
CA GLU A 371 10.68 3.51 21.82
C GLU A 371 11.52 2.26 21.51
N LEU A 372 11.32 1.62 20.34
CA LEU A 372 12.03 0.41 19.94
C LEU A 372 13.56 0.61 19.83
N ILE A 373 14.02 1.70 19.24
CA ILE A 373 15.47 1.96 19.05
C ILE A 373 16.13 2.48 20.34
N GLN A 374 15.39 3.15 21.22
CA GLN A 374 15.85 3.47 22.58
C GLN A 374 16.05 2.21 23.41
N GLU A 375 15.12 1.25 23.33
CA GLU A 375 15.25 -0.08 23.95
C GLU A 375 16.46 -0.88 23.41
N ALA A 376 16.93 -0.58 22.20
CA ALA A 376 18.16 -1.12 21.60
C ALA A 376 19.44 -0.33 21.97
N GLY A 377 19.32 0.76 22.74
CA GLY A 377 20.45 1.59 23.18
C GLY A 377 20.85 2.73 22.24
N LEU A 378 20.08 3.00 21.17
CA LEU A 378 20.33 4.13 20.27
C LEU A 378 19.72 5.42 20.85
N ASP A 379 20.36 6.00 21.87
CA ASP A 379 19.91 7.27 22.49
C ASP A 379 20.33 8.51 21.68
N ARG A 380 19.38 9.41 21.42
CA ARG A 380 19.53 10.68 20.68
C ARG A 380 18.45 11.64 21.16
N ASP A 381 18.71 12.94 21.15
CA ASP A 381 17.67 13.95 21.43
C ASP A 381 16.58 14.02 20.34
N VAL A 382 16.96 13.77 19.08
CA VAL A 382 16.07 13.81 17.91
C VAL A 382 16.43 12.71 16.92
N TYR A 383 15.40 12.03 16.41
CA TYR A 383 15.47 10.99 15.40
C TYR A 383 14.82 11.46 14.10
N ASN A 384 15.51 11.35 12.96
CA ASN A 384 14.94 11.70 11.66
C ASN A 384 14.37 10.44 11.00
N ILE A 385 13.05 10.28 11.05
CA ILE A 385 12.33 9.13 10.50
C ILE A 385 11.89 9.49 9.09
N THR A 386 12.14 8.61 8.12
CA THR A 386 11.80 8.83 6.71
C THR A 386 10.90 7.72 6.19
N ASN A 387 9.68 8.07 5.80
CA ASN A 387 8.62 7.11 5.44
C ASN A 387 8.00 7.43 4.07
N ILE A 388 7.33 6.43 3.49
CA ILE A 388 6.52 6.60 2.27
C ILE A 388 5.04 6.71 2.65
N ILE A 389 4.36 7.72 2.09
CA ILE A 389 2.90 7.89 2.17
C ILE A 389 2.33 7.76 0.74
N PRO A 390 1.62 6.67 0.41
CA PRO A 390 0.98 6.52 -0.90
C PRO A 390 -0.15 7.54 -1.11
N ILE A 391 0.00 8.42 -2.11
CA ILE A 391 -1.01 9.44 -2.46
C ILE A 391 -1.86 8.94 -3.62
N ASN A 392 -3.18 8.87 -3.42
CA ASN A 392 -4.13 8.60 -4.50
C ASN A 392 -4.19 9.78 -5.49
N THR A 393 -3.72 9.56 -6.71
CA THR A 393 -3.66 10.54 -7.81
C THR A 393 -4.93 10.63 -8.65
N ARG A 394 -5.97 9.79 -8.39
CA ARG A 394 -7.30 9.94 -9.02
C ARG A 394 -7.92 11.33 -8.78
N ARG A 395 -7.45 12.06 -7.76
CA ARG A 395 -7.76 13.48 -7.51
C ARG A 395 -7.46 14.45 -8.67
N PHE A 396 -6.68 14.04 -9.67
CA PHE A 396 -6.41 14.81 -10.89
C PHE A 396 -7.32 14.44 -12.06
N VAL A 397 -8.03 13.31 -11.98
CA VAL A 397 -8.96 12.88 -13.03
C VAL A 397 -10.26 13.63 -12.85
N THR A 398 -10.72 14.27 -13.93
CA THR A 398 -11.95 15.10 -13.93
C THR A 398 -13.13 14.42 -14.59
N GLU A 399 -12.90 13.31 -15.29
CA GLU A 399 -13.95 12.51 -15.91
C GLU A 399 -14.78 11.78 -14.83
N SER A 400 -16.05 11.51 -15.14
CA SER A 400 -16.94 10.76 -14.24
C SER A 400 -16.82 9.27 -14.50
N GLY A 401 -16.63 8.47 -13.46
CA GLY A 401 -16.65 7.02 -13.54
C GLY A 401 -15.66 6.39 -12.57
N PHE A 402 -15.37 5.11 -12.78
CA PHE A 402 -14.32 4.43 -12.04
C PHE A 402 -13.06 4.28 -12.90
N HIS A 403 -11.93 4.77 -12.37
CA HIS A 403 -10.65 4.77 -13.06
C HIS A 403 -9.77 3.61 -12.60
N LEU A 404 -9.65 2.60 -13.47
CA LEU A 404 -8.75 1.46 -13.33
C LEU A 404 -7.32 1.86 -13.70
N GLY A 405 -6.33 1.17 -13.13
CA GLY A 405 -4.92 1.53 -13.20
C GLY A 405 -4.29 1.74 -11.83
N CYS A 406 -2.97 1.91 -11.81
CA CYS A 406 -2.22 2.31 -10.61
C CYS A 406 -2.19 3.84 -10.48
N TYR A 407 -2.99 4.38 -9.56
CA TYR A 407 -3.02 5.82 -9.19
C TYR A 407 -2.43 6.04 -7.80
N SER A 408 -1.45 5.22 -7.43
CA SER A 408 -0.67 5.40 -6.20
C SER A 408 0.64 6.09 -6.55
N MET A 409 0.97 7.19 -5.88
CA MET A 409 2.27 7.83 -6.04
C MET A 409 2.91 8.18 -4.69
N PRO A 410 4.18 7.82 -4.45
CA PRO A 410 4.79 8.01 -3.13
C PRO A 410 5.03 9.48 -2.84
N LEU A 411 4.55 9.94 -1.69
CA LEU A 411 5.11 11.10 -1.00
C LEU A 411 6.20 10.58 -0.06
N HIS A 412 7.45 10.96 -0.32
CA HIS A 412 8.57 10.72 0.59
C HIS A 412 8.54 11.78 1.68
N HIS A 413 8.29 11.38 2.93
CA HIS A 413 8.16 12.29 4.07
C HIS A 413 9.29 12.03 5.06
N THR A 414 9.85 13.08 5.65
CA THR A 414 10.84 12.98 6.72
C THR A 414 10.39 13.83 7.91
N THR A 415 10.36 13.24 9.10
CA THR A 415 9.95 13.92 10.34
C THR A 415 11.08 13.86 11.37
N SER A 416 11.46 15.02 11.92
CA SER A 416 12.30 15.09 13.12
C SER A 416 11.45 14.78 14.35
N THR A 417 11.84 13.76 15.09
CA THR A 417 11.05 13.13 16.15
C THR A 417 11.82 13.20 17.47
N PRO A 418 11.35 13.98 18.47
CA PRO A 418 12.02 14.09 19.76
C PRO A 418 12.07 12.76 20.52
N LYS A 419 13.07 12.59 21.39
CA LYS A 419 13.23 11.38 22.21
C LYS A 419 12.10 11.11 23.19
N ASP A 420 11.41 12.17 23.60
CA ASP A 420 10.30 12.17 24.56
C ASP A 420 8.95 12.46 23.87
N VAL A 421 8.88 12.28 22.54
CA VAL A 421 7.71 12.59 21.69
C VAL A 421 6.38 12.05 22.22
N LYS A 422 6.40 10.90 22.91
CA LYS A 422 5.25 10.28 23.56
C LYS A 422 4.53 11.23 24.53
N ASN A 423 5.26 12.05 25.27
CA ASN A 423 4.71 13.01 26.22
C ASN A 423 3.91 14.14 25.54
N ASN A 424 4.16 14.36 24.24
CA ASN A 424 3.56 15.43 23.44
C ASN A 424 2.84 14.87 22.19
N PHE A 425 2.39 13.60 22.24
CA PHE A 425 1.91 12.83 21.09
C PHE A 425 0.94 13.60 20.17
N TRP A 426 -0.10 14.23 20.73
CA TRP A 426 -1.12 14.93 19.95
C TRP A 426 -0.63 16.23 19.29
N GLN A 427 0.34 16.91 19.90
CA GLN A 427 0.99 18.07 19.30
C GLN A 427 1.88 17.64 18.13
N TYR A 428 2.65 16.57 18.32
CA TYR A 428 3.48 15.97 17.27
C TYR A 428 2.65 15.42 16.09
N ALA A 429 1.53 14.73 16.35
CA ALA A 429 0.60 14.29 15.31
C ALA A 429 0.04 15.45 14.48
N LYS A 430 -0.14 16.63 15.09
CA LYS A 430 -0.58 17.86 14.43
C LYS A 430 0.52 18.51 13.59
N GLU A 431 1.77 18.41 14.03
CA GLU A 431 2.94 18.83 13.24
C GLU A 431 3.10 17.97 11.98
N ILE A 432 2.95 16.64 12.09
CA ILE A 432 2.88 15.72 10.94
C ILE A 432 1.71 16.08 10.02
N ASP A 433 0.50 16.29 10.55
CA ASP A 433 -0.68 16.67 9.75
C ASP A 433 -0.47 17.96 8.96
N ASN A 434 0.07 19.00 9.59
CA ASN A 434 0.41 20.26 8.93
C ASN A 434 1.48 20.08 7.84
N SER A 435 2.55 19.33 8.14
CA SER A 435 3.65 19.10 7.20
C SER A 435 3.20 18.29 5.98
N VAL A 436 2.56 17.14 6.18
CA VAL A 436 2.03 16.28 5.10
C VAL A 436 1.01 17.03 4.24
N ARG A 437 0.09 17.81 4.83
CA ARG A 437 -0.84 18.67 4.06
C ARG A 437 -0.11 19.74 3.26
N GLY A 438 0.93 20.35 3.82
CA GLY A 438 1.77 21.32 3.13
C GLY A 438 2.44 20.71 1.89
N GLU A 439 3.09 19.55 2.05
CA GLU A 439 3.72 18.82 0.97
C GLU A 439 2.72 18.36 -0.11
N MET A 440 1.55 17.86 0.29
CA MET A 440 0.48 17.48 -0.64
C MET A 440 -0.08 18.70 -1.41
N LYS A 441 -0.32 19.83 -0.72
CA LYS A 441 -0.77 21.08 -1.34
C LYS A 441 0.25 21.61 -2.35
N ASN A 442 1.53 21.52 -2.00
CA ASN A 442 2.65 21.92 -2.84
C ASN A 442 3.02 20.86 -3.91
N LYS A 443 2.22 19.79 -4.06
CA LYS A 443 2.42 18.72 -5.05
C LYS A 443 3.79 18.04 -4.97
N LYS A 444 4.43 18.00 -3.78
CA LYS A 444 5.79 17.49 -3.59
C LYS A 444 5.99 16.07 -4.14
N PHE A 445 4.99 15.20 -4.02
CA PHE A 445 5.01 13.85 -4.59
C PHE A 445 5.15 13.82 -6.14
N LEU A 446 4.58 14.80 -6.85
CA LEU A 446 4.83 15.00 -8.29
C LEU A 446 6.22 15.59 -8.55
N THR A 447 6.68 16.52 -7.70
CA THR A 447 8.03 17.09 -7.81
C THR A 447 9.14 16.06 -7.59
N ASP A 448 9.04 15.24 -6.52
CA ASP A 448 9.96 14.14 -6.23
C ASP A 448 9.97 13.12 -7.39
N SER A 449 8.81 12.80 -7.98
CA SER A 449 8.70 11.94 -9.17
C SER A 449 9.42 12.52 -10.39
N VAL A 450 9.25 13.81 -10.69
CA VAL A 450 9.98 14.50 -11.78
C VAL A 450 11.49 14.51 -11.54
N LEU A 451 11.93 14.78 -10.31
CA LEU A 451 13.36 14.77 -9.96
C LEU A 451 13.97 13.37 -10.09
N ASP A 452 13.26 12.32 -9.65
CA ASP A 452 13.67 10.92 -9.82
C ASP A 452 13.83 10.55 -11.30
N MET A 453 12.92 10.99 -12.18
CA MET A 453 13.03 10.76 -13.62
C MET A 453 14.24 11.49 -14.22
N MET A 454 14.46 12.76 -13.87
CA MET A 454 15.60 13.54 -14.37
C MET A 454 16.95 12.94 -13.91
N LEU A 455 17.05 12.46 -12.67
CA LEU A 455 18.26 11.78 -12.17
C LEU A 455 18.52 10.43 -12.85
N GLN A 456 17.49 9.75 -13.36
CA GLN A 456 17.63 8.54 -14.17
C GLN A 456 18.08 8.88 -15.60
N GLU A 457 17.50 9.90 -16.23
CA GLU A 457 17.91 10.41 -17.55
C GLU A 457 19.41 10.81 -17.58
N GLU A 458 19.91 11.42 -16.51
CA GLU A 458 21.34 11.80 -16.38
C GLU A 458 22.26 10.61 -16.01
N GLY A 459 21.71 9.43 -15.74
CA GLY A 459 22.45 8.24 -15.30
C GLY A 459 23.03 8.35 -13.89
N HIS A 460 22.50 9.26 -13.06
CA HIS A 460 22.95 9.46 -11.67
C HIS A 460 22.34 8.45 -10.70
N ILE A 461 21.16 7.94 -10.99
CA ILE A 461 20.52 6.85 -10.25
C ILE A 461 20.39 5.65 -11.20
N ILE A 462 21.02 4.53 -10.85
CA ILE A 462 20.62 3.22 -11.39
C ILE A 462 19.17 3.03 -10.93
N PRO A 463 18.18 2.85 -11.83
CA PRO A 463 16.81 2.61 -11.43
C PRO A 463 16.78 1.47 -10.40
N ASN A 464 16.04 1.63 -9.28
CA ASN A 464 15.90 0.57 -8.26
C ASN A 464 15.49 -0.78 -8.89
N THR A 465 14.89 -0.75 -10.07
CA THR A 465 14.44 -1.87 -10.88
C THR A 465 15.53 -2.65 -11.63
N GLN A 466 16.79 -2.18 -11.62
CA GLN A 466 17.96 -2.85 -12.19
C GLN A 466 18.86 -3.48 -11.13
N CYS A 467 18.46 -3.40 -9.85
CA CYS A 467 19.10 -4.08 -8.75
C CYS A 467 18.08 -5.09 -8.20
N ASP A 468 18.49 -6.34 -8.00
CA ASP A 468 17.64 -7.35 -7.35
C ASP A 468 17.26 -6.91 -5.93
N PHE A 469 18.13 -6.10 -5.32
CA PHE A 469 18.13 -5.79 -3.90
C PHE A 469 18.48 -4.31 -3.66
N PRO A 470 17.59 -3.36 -3.99
CA PRO A 470 17.85 -1.92 -3.85
C PRO A 470 18.26 -1.53 -2.42
N PRO A 471 19.02 -0.43 -2.24
CA PRO A 471 19.40 0.02 -0.91
C PRO A 471 18.15 0.42 -0.11
N LEU A 472 18.15 0.08 1.17
CA LEU A 472 17.13 0.50 2.12
C LEU A 472 17.19 2.04 2.27
N LYS A 473 16.06 2.73 2.07
CA LYS A 473 15.98 4.20 2.09
C LYS A 473 14.97 4.76 3.09
N TYR A 474 13.95 3.97 3.42
CA TYR A 474 12.82 4.41 4.23
C TYR A 474 12.60 3.42 5.38
N ASP A 475 12.28 3.93 6.57
CA ASP A 475 11.94 3.13 7.75
C ASP A 475 10.70 2.28 7.47
N TYR A 476 9.65 2.88 6.89
CA TYR A 476 8.42 2.17 6.52
C TYR A 476 7.61 2.86 5.41
N THR A 477 6.63 2.13 4.88
CA THR A 477 5.48 2.67 4.14
C THR A 477 4.20 2.48 4.95
N PHE A 478 3.36 3.51 5.03
CA PHE A 478 2.02 3.36 5.60
C PHE A 478 0.95 3.77 4.58
N SER A 479 0.06 2.82 4.23
CA SER A 479 -1.06 3.01 3.33
C SER A 479 -2.38 3.02 4.10
N ASN A 480 -3.20 4.04 3.89
CA ASN A 480 -4.52 4.14 4.52
C ASN A 480 -5.64 4.05 3.48
N ILE A 481 -6.38 2.95 3.53
CA ILE A 481 -7.53 2.64 2.69
C ILE A 481 -8.81 2.43 3.52
N TYR A 482 -8.78 2.67 4.84
CA TYR A 482 -9.94 2.64 5.74
C TYR A 482 -11.06 3.61 5.33
N GLY A 483 -10.71 4.74 4.71
CA GLY A 483 -11.65 5.72 4.19
C GLY A 483 -12.10 5.50 2.74
N ALA A 484 -11.73 4.37 2.11
CA ALA A 484 -12.24 4.04 0.78
C ALA A 484 -13.77 3.84 0.86
N PRO A 485 -14.56 4.38 -0.08
CA PRO A 485 -16.01 4.26 -0.07
C PRO A 485 -16.45 2.84 -0.44
N MET A 486 -16.34 1.93 0.53
CA MET A 486 -17.02 0.63 0.52
C MET A 486 -18.53 0.89 0.56
N PRO A 487 -19.32 0.30 -0.35
CA PRO A 487 -20.77 0.24 -0.19
C PRO A 487 -21.11 -0.36 1.17
N SER A 488 -21.99 0.32 1.92
CA SER A 488 -22.16 0.12 3.38
C SER A 488 -22.63 -1.29 3.79
N SER A 489 -23.07 -2.10 2.83
CA SER A 489 -23.31 -3.52 3.00
C SER A 489 -22.19 -4.34 2.33
N ALA A 490 -21.22 -4.79 3.14
CA ALA A 490 -20.33 -5.91 2.79
C ALA A 490 -21.08 -7.28 2.80
N VAL A 491 -22.38 -7.23 2.49
CA VAL A 491 -23.39 -8.27 2.68
C VAL A 491 -24.36 -8.16 1.50
N GLY A 492 -24.38 -9.17 0.66
CA GLY A 492 -25.43 -9.44 -0.31
C GLY A 492 -26.55 -10.31 0.29
N LYS A 493 -27.54 -10.64 -0.55
CA LYS A 493 -28.70 -11.45 -0.14
C LYS A 493 -28.30 -12.87 0.29
N ASN A 494 -27.30 -13.46 -0.37
CA ASN A 494 -26.89 -14.86 -0.22
C ASN A 494 -25.41 -15.03 0.14
N ILE A 495 -24.63 -13.96 0.14
CA ILE A 495 -23.19 -13.94 0.44
C ILE A 495 -22.83 -12.73 1.31
N LYS A 496 -21.81 -12.85 2.16
CA LYS A 496 -21.17 -11.74 2.88
C LYS A 496 -19.65 -11.85 2.77
N LEU A 497 -18.96 -10.73 2.81
CA LEU A 497 -17.52 -10.70 3.06
C LEU A 497 -17.31 -10.96 4.56
N ASP A 498 -16.50 -11.95 4.90
CA ASP A 498 -16.23 -12.38 6.29
C ASP A 498 -14.82 -11.99 6.74
N TYR A 499 -13.85 -11.98 5.81
CA TYR A 499 -12.49 -11.51 6.06
C TYR A 499 -11.84 -11.00 4.77
N PHE A 500 -10.96 -10.02 4.92
CA PHE A 500 -10.08 -9.53 3.86
C PHE A 500 -8.73 -9.13 4.46
N CYS A 501 -7.63 -9.51 3.80
CA CYS A 501 -6.35 -8.86 3.99
C CYS A 501 -5.63 -8.61 2.66
N ASN A 502 -4.75 -7.61 2.66
CA ASN A 502 -3.85 -7.26 1.56
C ASN A 502 -2.41 -7.58 1.98
N LEU A 503 -1.69 -8.32 1.14
CA LEU A 503 -0.26 -8.61 1.28
C LEU A 503 0.51 -7.96 0.12
N ASN A 504 1.74 -7.53 0.41
CA ASN A 504 2.66 -7.01 -0.58
C ASN A 504 4.00 -7.72 -0.43
N ALA A 505 4.60 -8.19 -1.52
CA ALA A 505 5.96 -8.72 -1.55
C ALA A 505 6.96 -7.57 -1.53
N ILE A 506 7.69 -7.42 -0.42
CA ILE A 506 8.56 -6.28 -0.14
C ILE A 506 10.04 -6.62 0.03
N GLU A 507 10.42 -7.89 -0.05
CA GLU A 507 11.78 -8.38 0.19
C GLU A 507 12.85 -7.77 -0.74
N LYS A 508 12.43 -7.37 -1.93
CA LYS A 508 13.23 -6.75 -3.00
C LYS A 508 12.91 -5.27 -3.19
N THR A 509 12.40 -4.61 -2.15
CA THR A 509 12.05 -3.18 -2.16
C THR A 509 13.01 -2.35 -1.32
N SER A 510 12.94 -1.02 -1.39
CA SER A 510 13.80 -0.12 -0.62
C SER A 510 13.20 0.29 0.74
N VAL A 511 12.28 -0.50 1.30
CA VAL A 511 11.57 -0.21 2.56
C VAL A 511 11.66 -1.40 3.52
N GLY A 512 11.84 -1.12 4.82
CA GLY A 512 11.95 -2.15 5.85
C GLY A 512 10.62 -2.87 6.13
N SER A 513 9.54 -2.09 6.09
CA SER A 513 8.19 -2.49 6.46
C SER A 513 7.15 -1.78 5.58
N ILE A 514 6.04 -2.45 5.29
CA ILE A 514 4.83 -1.85 4.71
C ILE A 514 3.63 -2.28 5.55
N SER A 515 2.86 -1.29 6.01
CA SER A 515 1.57 -1.52 6.64
C SER A 515 0.42 -0.92 5.84
N ALA A 516 -0.70 -1.63 5.78
CA ALA A 516 -1.94 -1.17 5.19
C ALA A 516 -3.06 -1.18 6.25
N MET A 517 -3.69 -0.02 6.49
CA MET A 517 -4.89 0.09 7.32
C MET A 517 -6.14 0.08 6.44
N SER A 518 -6.99 -0.90 6.70
CA SER A 518 -8.13 -1.34 5.88
C SER A 518 -9.42 -1.31 6.69
N SER A 519 -10.56 -1.02 6.07
CA SER A 519 -11.87 -1.12 6.74
C SER A 519 -12.55 -2.45 6.46
N HIS A 520 -13.04 -3.14 7.50
CA HIS A 520 -13.92 -4.30 7.37
C HIS A 520 -15.14 -4.13 8.30
N GLY A 521 -16.34 -3.97 7.73
CA GLY A 521 -17.52 -3.59 8.51
C GLY A 521 -17.31 -2.26 9.22
N LYS A 522 -17.27 -2.27 10.56
CA LYS A 522 -16.91 -1.11 11.38
C LYS A 522 -15.44 -1.09 11.82
N GLU A 523 -14.74 -2.21 11.71
CA GLU A 523 -13.40 -2.43 12.26
C GLU A 523 -12.31 -1.86 11.33
N ALA A 524 -11.18 -1.45 11.91
CA ALA A 524 -9.96 -1.23 11.16
C ALA A 524 -9.05 -2.45 11.29
N HIS A 525 -8.66 -3.01 10.16
CA HIS A 525 -7.72 -4.12 10.06
C HIS A 525 -6.39 -3.56 9.58
N ILE A 526 -5.33 -3.72 10.38
CA ILE A 526 -3.96 -3.30 10.02
C ILE A 526 -3.16 -4.56 9.73
N LYS A 527 -2.71 -4.71 8.47
CA LYS A 527 -1.79 -5.78 8.07
C LYS A 527 -0.42 -5.18 7.82
N THR A 528 0.61 -5.77 8.43
CA THR A 528 2.01 -5.35 8.30
C THR A 528 2.82 -6.48 7.64
N CYS A 529 3.61 -6.12 6.63
CA CYS A 529 4.62 -6.96 5.99
C CYS A 529 6.01 -6.36 6.31
N ASN A 530 6.99 -7.20 6.61
CA ASN A 530 8.39 -6.79 6.83
C ASN A 530 9.30 -7.59 5.90
N SER A 531 10.48 -7.08 5.58
CA SER A 531 11.50 -7.86 4.85
C SER A 531 12.51 -8.45 5.83
N SER A 532 12.77 -9.77 5.75
CA SER A 532 13.81 -10.44 6.56
C SER A 532 15.20 -9.83 6.34
N ARG A 533 15.44 -9.20 5.17
CA ARG A 533 16.67 -8.47 4.84
C ARG A 533 16.99 -7.31 5.76
N TYR A 534 15.97 -6.74 6.39
CA TYR A 534 16.05 -5.45 7.08
C TYR A 534 15.62 -5.54 8.55
N MET A 535 14.85 -6.56 8.92
CA MET A 535 14.32 -6.74 10.26
C MET A 535 14.00 -8.20 10.53
N THR A 536 14.38 -8.71 11.70
CA THR A 536 13.96 -10.04 12.14
C THR A 536 12.46 -10.07 12.47
N GLU A 537 11.82 -11.24 12.36
CA GLU A 537 10.42 -11.43 12.75
C GLU A 537 10.15 -11.01 14.20
N GLU A 538 11.10 -11.26 15.10
CA GLU A 538 11.02 -10.84 16.51
C GLU A 538 10.97 -9.31 16.64
N THR A 539 11.90 -8.60 15.99
CA THR A 539 11.96 -7.12 16.03
C THR A 539 10.71 -6.51 15.40
N ALA A 540 10.27 -7.07 14.27
CA ALA A 540 9.04 -6.68 13.58
C ALA A 540 7.79 -6.86 14.45
N SER A 541 7.65 -8.03 15.08
CA SER A 541 6.55 -8.36 15.98
C SER A 541 6.55 -7.47 17.24
N ARG A 542 7.73 -7.16 17.78
CA ARG A 542 7.89 -6.23 18.91
C ARG A 542 7.44 -4.83 18.51
N TRP A 543 7.87 -4.33 17.35
CA TRP A 543 7.47 -3.01 16.86
C TRP A 543 5.96 -2.91 16.64
N ASN A 544 5.35 -3.91 16.00
CA ASN A 544 3.91 -3.96 15.75
C ASN A 544 3.10 -3.93 17.06
N LYS A 545 3.55 -4.65 18.10
CA LYS A 545 2.95 -4.60 19.44
C LYS A 545 3.05 -3.20 20.08
N ILE A 546 4.16 -2.50 19.92
CA ILE A 546 4.34 -1.12 20.41
C ILE A 546 3.41 -0.16 19.66
N ILE A 547 3.31 -0.29 18.33
CA ILE A 547 2.39 0.48 17.47
C ILE A 547 0.94 0.31 17.95
N VAL A 548 0.45 -0.92 18.05
CA VAL A 548 -0.93 -1.22 18.47
C VAL A 548 -1.20 -0.70 19.87
N ARG A 549 -0.28 -0.89 20.82
CA ARG A 549 -0.41 -0.35 22.17
C ARG A 549 -0.57 1.18 22.18
N ILE A 550 0.16 1.91 21.33
CA ILE A 550 0.01 3.38 21.21
C ILE A 550 -1.32 3.74 20.53
N LEU A 551 -1.69 3.04 19.45
CA LEU A 551 -2.96 3.25 18.74
C LEU A 551 -4.19 3.01 19.63
N LEU A 552 -4.11 2.08 20.59
CA LEU A 552 -5.17 1.83 21.55
C LEU A 552 -5.13 2.82 22.73
N HIS A 553 -3.94 3.13 23.26
CA HIS A 553 -3.77 4.07 24.38
C HIS A 553 -4.29 5.46 24.05
N GLU A 554 -3.90 6.02 22.90
CA GLU A 554 -4.25 7.39 22.53
C GLU A 554 -5.70 7.54 22.03
N ALA A 555 -6.39 6.43 21.71
CA ALA A 555 -7.78 6.45 21.30
C ALA A 555 -8.78 6.61 22.47
N MET A 556 -8.34 6.32 23.69
CA MET A 556 -9.13 6.41 24.94
C MET A 556 -9.02 7.78 25.62
#